data_AF-A0A971B261-F1
#
_entry.id   AF-A0A971B261-F1
#
_cell.length_a   1.000
_cell.length_b   1.000
_cell.length_c   1.000
_cell.angle_alpha   90.00
_cell.angle_beta   90.00
_cell.angle_gamma   90.00
#
_symmetry.space_group_name_H-M   'P 1'
#
loop_
_entity.id
_entity.type
_entity.pdbx_description
1 polymer ?
#
loop_
_entity_poly.entity_id
_entity_poly.type
_entity_poly.pdbx_seq_one_letter_code
_entity_poly.pdbx_strand_id
1 'polypeptide(L)'
;MAGEWRRCSRRFPCRICGKSDWCGYTGPEDDPTAALCMRVESDKPAKNGGWLHILRDDGPTWAPWKRTYHVAAKRLAPEPAALDFAKLAEAAAVVKAFVEAGR
;
A
#
# COMPACT_ATOMS: atom_id res chain seq x y z
N MET A 1 0.20 -3.67 -11.15
CA MET A 1 0.13 -2.32 -11.74
C MET A 1 -0.72 -1.47 -10.80
N ALA A 2 -0.23 -0.31 -10.35
CA ALA A 2 -1.06 0.61 -9.56
C ALA A 2 -2.20 1.11 -10.46
N GLY A 3 -3.44 1.09 -9.95
CA GLY A 3 -4.61 1.48 -10.72
C GLY A 3 -4.49 2.92 -11.23
N GLU A 4 -4.81 3.13 -12.50
CA GLU A 4 -4.85 4.45 -13.11
C GLU A 4 -5.90 5.31 -12.39
N TRP A 5 -5.47 6.45 -11.83
CA TRP A 5 -6.36 7.42 -11.21
C TRP A 5 -6.78 8.45 -12.25
N ARG A 6 -8.09 8.60 -12.46
CA ARG A 6 -8.69 9.55 -13.40
C ARG A 6 -9.42 10.65 -12.66
N ARG A 7 -9.49 11.84 -13.26
CA ARG A 7 -10.21 12.99 -12.69
C ARG A 7 -11.69 12.86 -12.98
N CYS A 8 -12.51 13.26 -12.02
CA CYS A 8 -13.94 13.44 -12.26
C CYS A 8 -14.18 14.51 -13.35
N SER A 9 -15.32 14.41 -14.02
CA SER A 9 -15.74 15.32 -15.07
C SER A 9 -17.25 15.54 -15.00
N ARG A 10 -17.80 16.40 -15.88
CA ARG A 10 -19.26 16.60 -15.95
C ARG A 10 -19.99 15.33 -16.40
N ARG A 11 -19.36 14.52 -17.25
CA ARG A 11 -19.89 13.23 -17.70
C ARG A 11 -19.80 12.18 -16.59
N PHE A 12 -18.76 12.26 -15.75
CA PHE A 12 -18.51 11.33 -14.66
C PHE A 12 -18.25 12.08 -13.35
N PRO A 13 -19.33 12.53 -12.68
CA PRO A 13 -19.20 13.23 -11.40
C PRO A 13 -18.72 12.29 -10.30
N CYS A 14 -18.14 12.87 -9.25
CA CYS A 14 -17.71 12.11 -8.08
C CYS A 14 -18.88 11.35 -7.46
N ARG A 15 -18.71 10.04 -7.20
CA ARG A 15 -19.75 9.20 -6.57
C ARG A 15 -20.00 9.55 -5.09
N ILE A 16 -19.11 10.31 -4.46
CA ILE A 16 -19.22 10.70 -3.05
C ILE A 16 -19.94 12.05 -2.90
N CYS A 17 -19.50 13.08 -3.64
CA CYS A 17 -20.01 14.45 -3.47
C CYS A 17 -20.83 14.98 -4.66
N GLY A 18 -20.93 14.22 -5.75
CA GLY A 18 -21.66 14.59 -6.97
C GLY A 18 -21.01 15.71 -7.80
N LYS A 19 -19.86 16.25 -7.39
CA LYS A 19 -19.17 17.33 -8.10
C LYS A 19 -18.26 16.79 -9.21
N SER A 20 -18.11 17.58 -10.27
CA SER A 20 -17.38 17.20 -11.49
C SER A 20 -15.91 17.61 -11.49
N ASP A 21 -15.42 18.19 -10.40
CA ASP A 21 -14.10 18.81 -10.33
C ASP A 21 -13.36 18.38 -9.06
N TRP A 22 -12.03 18.46 -9.14
CA TRP A 22 -11.04 18.24 -8.07
C TRP A 22 -10.92 16.81 -7.55
N CYS A 23 -12.02 16.05 -7.55
CA CYS A 23 -12.06 14.66 -7.15
C CYS A 23 -11.45 13.74 -8.22
N GLY A 24 -11.02 12.55 -7.78
CA GLY A 24 -10.56 11.48 -8.65
C GLY A 24 -11.29 10.17 -8.39
N TYR A 25 -11.18 9.24 -9.33
CA TYR A 25 -11.70 7.88 -9.21
C TYR A 25 -10.77 6.89 -9.91
N THR A 26 -10.94 5.61 -9.62
CA THR A 26 -10.26 4.50 -10.32
C THR A 26 -11.22 3.34 -10.53
N GLY A 27 -10.89 2.42 -11.44
CA GLY A 27 -11.81 1.40 -11.94
C GLY A 27 -12.78 1.92 -13.02
N PRO A 28 -13.69 1.07 -13.53
CA PRO A 28 -14.63 1.40 -14.60
C PRO A 28 -15.45 2.67 -14.33
N GLU A 29 -15.79 3.43 -15.36
CA GLU A 29 -16.53 4.71 -15.20
C GLU A 29 -17.96 4.50 -14.66
N ASP A 30 -18.62 3.44 -15.11
CA ASP A 30 -19.96 3.07 -14.68
C ASP A 30 -19.97 2.44 -13.28
N ASP A 31 -18.85 1.83 -12.88
CA ASP A 31 -18.74 1.08 -11.63
C ASP A 31 -17.34 1.21 -11.00
N PRO A 32 -16.99 2.41 -10.49
CA PRO A 32 -15.65 2.70 -9.97
C PRO A 32 -15.35 1.93 -8.69
N THR A 33 -14.11 1.50 -8.53
CA THR A 33 -13.66 0.72 -7.36
C THR A 33 -13.35 1.59 -6.16
N ALA A 34 -12.87 2.81 -6.39
CA ALA A 34 -12.63 3.79 -5.34
C ALA A 34 -12.75 5.22 -5.86
N ALA A 35 -13.04 6.15 -4.95
CA ALA A 35 -13.07 7.57 -5.19
C ALA A 35 -12.15 8.31 -4.22
N LEU A 36 -11.40 9.29 -4.72
CA LEU A 36 -10.62 10.23 -3.94
C LEU A 36 -11.38 11.56 -3.90
N CYS A 37 -12.17 11.78 -2.84
CA CYS A 37 -13.04 12.95 -2.72
C CYS A 37 -12.31 14.10 -2.03
N MET A 38 -12.36 15.30 -2.60
CA MET A 38 -11.74 16.50 -2.03
C MET A 38 -12.66 17.30 -1.08
N ARG A 39 -13.89 16.82 -0.85
CA ARG A 39 -14.95 17.59 -0.16
C ARG A 39 -15.59 16.86 1.01
N VAL A 40 -15.73 15.54 0.91
CA VAL A 40 -16.38 14.71 1.93
C VAL A 40 -15.31 13.88 2.60
N GLU A 41 -15.21 14.04 3.92
CA GLU A 41 -14.19 13.38 4.73
C GLU A 41 -14.44 11.87 4.91
N SER A 42 -13.37 11.13 5.19
CA SER A 42 -13.41 9.72 5.60
C SER A 42 -12.24 9.41 6.54
N ASP A 43 -12.22 8.22 7.13
CA ASP A 43 -11.11 7.77 7.99
C ASP A 43 -9.79 7.53 7.25
N LYS A 44 -9.77 7.73 5.92
CA LYS A 44 -8.62 7.46 5.05
C LYS A 44 -8.15 8.75 4.36
N PRO A 45 -7.52 9.69 5.08
CA PRO A 45 -6.94 10.87 4.46
C PRO A 45 -5.80 10.46 3.52
N ALA A 46 -5.78 11.03 2.32
CA ALA A 46 -4.76 10.74 1.33
C ALA A 46 -3.61 11.75 1.40
N LYS A 47 -2.39 11.29 1.07
CA LYS A 47 -1.18 12.12 1.14
C LYS A 47 -1.21 13.34 0.23
N ASN A 48 -1.92 13.26 -0.90
CA ASN A 48 -2.07 14.31 -1.90
C ASN A 48 -3.32 15.18 -1.67
N GLY A 49 -3.94 15.08 -0.49
CA GLY A 49 -5.16 15.79 -0.14
C GLY A 49 -6.42 14.96 -0.42
N GLY A 50 -7.51 15.39 0.21
CA GLY A 50 -8.79 14.69 0.15
C GLY A 50 -8.81 13.38 0.93
N TRP A 51 -9.86 12.62 0.71
CA TRP A 51 -10.21 11.43 1.47
C TRP A 51 -10.55 10.28 0.54
N LEU A 52 -9.96 9.12 0.82
CA LEU A 52 -10.16 7.90 0.06
C LEU A 52 -11.45 7.23 0.52
N HIS A 53 -12.32 6.95 -0.44
CA HIS A 53 -13.55 6.17 -0.28
C HIS A 53 -13.43 4.91 -1.13
N ILE A 54 -13.50 3.76 -0.47
CA ILE A 54 -13.54 2.46 -1.16
C ILE A 54 -14.99 2.17 -1.50
N LEU A 55 -15.29 1.96 -2.77
CA LEU A 55 -16.65 1.72 -3.27
C LEU A 55 -16.93 0.24 -3.48
N ARG A 56 -15.87 -0.56 -3.68
CA ARG A 56 -15.96 -2.01 -3.89
C ARG A 56 -14.95 -2.75 -3.03
N ASP A 57 -15.38 -3.90 -2.50
CA ASP A 57 -14.55 -4.78 -1.68
C ASP A 57 -13.89 -5.92 -2.48
N ASP A 58 -14.13 -5.97 -3.80
CA ASP A 58 -13.54 -6.94 -4.72
C ASP A 58 -12.21 -6.47 -5.35
N GLY A 59 -11.64 -5.41 -4.78
CA GLY A 59 -10.31 -4.91 -5.16
C GLY A 59 -9.21 -5.97 -4.96
N PRO A 60 -8.02 -5.75 -5.54
CA PRO A 60 -6.93 -6.70 -5.41
C PRO A 60 -6.62 -6.97 -3.93
N THR A 61 -6.92 -8.18 -3.47
CA THR A 61 -6.48 -8.66 -2.16
C THR A 61 -4.96 -8.80 -2.23
N TRP A 62 -4.26 -7.84 -1.65
CA TRP A 62 -2.82 -8.00 -1.44
C TRP A 62 -2.61 -9.30 -0.68
N ALA A 63 -1.64 -10.11 -1.12
CA ALA A 63 -1.28 -11.32 -0.41
C ALA A 63 -1.06 -10.98 1.08
N PRO A 64 -1.63 -11.78 2.02
CA PRO A 64 -1.66 -11.42 3.44
C PRO A 64 -0.31 -10.98 4.02
N TRP A 65 0.78 -11.58 3.53
CA TRP A 65 2.14 -11.27 3.94
C TRP A 65 2.56 -9.82 3.69
N LYS A 66 2.03 -9.13 2.67
CA LYS A 66 2.35 -7.70 2.43
C LYS A 66 1.83 -6.81 3.55
N ARG A 67 0.61 -7.08 4.04
CA ARG A 67 0.05 -6.36 5.19
C ARG A 67 0.89 -6.64 6.43
N THR A 68 1.24 -7.90 6.68
CA THR A 68 2.10 -8.30 7.80
C THR A 68 3.44 -7.57 7.76
N TYR A 69 4.09 -7.52 6.59
CA TYR A 69 5.36 -6.82 6.41
C TYR A 69 5.25 -5.31 6.68
N HIS A 70 4.25 -4.62 6.13
CA HIS A 70 4.07 -3.18 6.39
C HIS A 70 3.81 -2.87 7.87
N VAL A 71 3.02 -3.71 8.55
CA VAL A 71 2.75 -3.57 9.98
C VAL A 71 4.02 -3.85 10.79
N ALA A 72 4.77 -4.90 10.47
CA ALA A 72 6.03 -5.23 11.11
C ALA A 72 7.06 -4.11 10.91
N ALA A 73 7.25 -3.63 9.68
CA ALA A 73 8.18 -2.55 9.36
C ALA A 73 7.85 -1.25 10.13
N LYS A 74 6.57 -0.90 10.28
CA LYS A 74 6.16 0.28 11.06
C LYS A 74 6.38 0.09 12.57
N ARG A 75 6.22 -1.13 13.08
CA ARG A 75 6.38 -1.46 14.51
C ARG A 75 7.85 -1.66 14.92
N LEU A 76 8.69 -2.10 14.00
CA LEU A 76 10.10 -2.41 14.23
C LEU A 76 11.03 -1.21 14.07
N ALA A 77 10.51 0.01 13.85
CA ALA A 77 11.34 1.21 13.83
C ALA A 77 12.01 1.40 15.22
N PRO A 78 13.34 1.61 15.29
CA PRO A 78 14.14 2.32 14.29
C PRO A 78 14.61 1.43 13.13
N GLU A 79 15.04 2.09 12.05
CA GLU A 79 15.65 1.49 10.85
C GLU A 79 16.42 0.21 11.23
N PRO A 80 16.18 -0.95 10.58
CA PRO A 80 17.01 -2.10 10.84
C PRO A 80 18.44 -1.64 10.56
N ALA A 81 19.29 -1.66 11.62
CA ALA A 81 20.68 -1.29 11.50
C ALA A 81 21.24 -1.97 10.25
N ALA A 82 21.89 -1.17 9.39
CA ALA A 82 22.37 -1.64 8.09
C ALA A 82 22.93 -3.06 8.23
N LEU A 83 22.36 -4.00 7.47
CA LEU A 83 22.78 -5.39 7.53
C LEU A 83 24.28 -5.44 7.20
N ASP A 84 25.07 -5.84 8.19
CA ASP A 84 26.50 -6.03 8.01
C ASP A 84 26.72 -7.39 7.35
N PHE A 85 26.81 -7.37 6.02
CA PHE A 85 27.01 -8.58 5.23
C PHE A 85 28.33 -9.30 5.55
N ALA A 86 29.34 -8.59 6.09
CA ALA A 86 30.59 -9.23 6.53
C ALA A 86 30.35 -10.07 7.79
N LYS A 87 29.66 -9.52 8.80
CA LYS A 87 29.27 -10.28 10.00
C LYS A 87 28.38 -11.48 9.67
N LEU A 88 27.46 -11.33 8.72
CA LEU A 88 26.61 -12.44 8.28
C LEU A 88 27.44 -13.53 7.58
N ALA A 89 28.42 -13.17 6.76
CA ALA A 89 29.31 -14.14 6.12
C ALA A 89 30.18 -14.89 7.14
N GLU A 90 30.71 -14.19 8.15
CA GLU A 90 31.45 -14.81 9.26
C GLU A 90 30.58 -15.79 10.04
N ALA A 91 29.37 -15.39 10.43
CA ALA A 91 28.43 -16.26 11.13
C ALA A 91 28.04 -17.49 10.29
N ALA A 92 27.81 -17.31 8.99
CA ALA A 92 27.52 -18.40 8.07
C ALA A 92 28.71 -19.37 7.93
N ALA A 93 29.94 -18.88 7.93
CA ALA A 93 31.14 -19.73 7.91
C ALA A 93 31.26 -20.58 9.18
N VAL A 94 30.94 -20.01 10.36
CA VAL A 94 30.91 -20.75 11.63
C VAL A 94 29.85 -21.85 11.61
N VAL A 95 28.63 -21.53 11.16
CA VAL A 95 27.55 -22.53 11.03
C VAL A 95 27.94 -23.62 10.04
N LYS A 96 28.52 -23.26 8.88
CA LYS A 96 28.99 -24.21 7.89
C LYS A 96 30.06 -25.15 8.47
N ALA A 97 31.04 -24.60 9.20
CA ALA A 97 32.07 -25.40 9.84
C ALA A 97 31.49 -26.35 10.90
N PHE A 98 30.47 -25.94 11.65
CA PHE A 98 29.78 -26.80 12.62
C PHE A 98 29.06 -27.97 11.93
N VAL A 99 28.31 -27.69 10.86
CA VAL A 99 27.61 -28.70 10.04
C VAL A 99 28.59 -29.67 9.38
N GLU A 100 29.68 -29.17 8.81
CA GLU A 100 30.72 -30.01 8.17
C GLU A 100 31.50 -30.84 9.21
N ALA A 101 31.60 -30.37 10.45
CA ALA A 101 32.17 -31.13 11.56
C ALA A 101 31.22 -32.20 12.14
N GLY A 102 29.99 -32.32 11.62
CA GLY A 102 29.06 -33.39 11.97
C GLY A 102 28.55 -33.34 13.42
N ARG A 103 28.42 -32.15 14.01
CA ARG A 103 27.75 -31.94 15.31
C ARG A 103 26.51 -31.07 15.14
#